data_AF-A0A1H8CBU9-F1
#
_entry.id   AF-A0A1H8CBU9-F1
#
_cell.length_a   1.000
_cell.length_b   1.000
_cell.length_c   1.000
_cell.angle_alpha   90.00
_cell.angle_beta   90.00
_cell.angle_gamma   90.00
#
_symmetry.space_group_name_H-M   'P 1'
#
loop_
_entity.id
_entity.type
_entity.pdbx_description
1 polymer ?
#
loop_
_entity_poly.entity_id
_entity_poly.type
_entity_poly.pdbx_seq_one_letter_code
_entity_poly.pdbx_strand_id
1 'polypeptide(L)'
;MQENVQTVLLEMASLLRAYYDTDWGKAYEKLANYIVVSPDETARRILASYGGMGSINDVVLTSAGRPLIEENNRFDLLRSQLKRLCLNSLNGPSIS
;
A
#
# COMPACT_ATOMS: atom_id res chain seq x y z
N MET A 1 9.15 -16.42 -4.42
CA MET A 1 8.36 -15.48 -5.24
C MET A 1 8.98 -14.11 -5.04
N GLN A 2 9.34 -13.39 -6.10
CA GLN A 2 9.83 -12.01 -5.96
C GLN A 2 8.66 -11.12 -5.51
N GLU A 3 8.78 -10.49 -4.35
CA GLU A 3 7.83 -9.46 -3.91
C GLU A 3 7.97 -8.26 -4.84
N ASN A 4 6.91 -7.91 -5.58
CA ASN A 4 6.90 -6.71 -6.40
C ASN A 4 5.82 -5.74 -5.87
N VAL A 5 6.01 -4.44 -6.14
CA VAL A 5 5.13 -3.37 -5.65
C VAL A 5 3.68 -3.58 -6.09
N GLN A 6 3.46 -4.11 -7.30
CA GLN A 6 2.13 -4.34 -7.84
C GLN A 6 1.33 -5.36 -7.02
N THR A 7 1.92 -6.50 -6.66
CA THR A 7 1.25 -7.53 -5.86
C THR A 7 0.86 -6.98 -4.49
N VAL A 8 1.76 -6.26 -3.82
CA VAL A 8 1.50 -5.67 -2.51
C VAL A 8 0.34 -4.65 -2.59
N LEU A 9 0.30 -3.83 -3.64
CA LEU A 9 -0.81 -2.88 -3.86
C LEU A 9 -2.15 -3.59 -4.05
N LEU A 10 -2.20 -4.69 -4.82
CA LEU A 10 -3.43 -5.46 -5.05
C LEU A 10 -3.94 -6.16 -3.79
N GLU A 11 -3.03 -6.71 -2.98
CA GLU A 11 -3.39 -7.31 -1.68
C GLU A 11 -3.94 -6.25 -0.72
N MET A 12 -3.26 -5.10 -0.61
CA MET A 12 -3.75 -3.98 0.20
C MET A 12 -5.12 -3.50 -0.28
N ALA A 13 -5.31 -3.35 -1.60
CA ALA A 13 -6.59 -2.96 -2.17
C ALA A 13 -7.71 -3.95 -1.80
N SER A 14 -7.43 -5.24 -1.86
CA SER A 14 -8.41 -6.28 -1.53
C SER A 14 -8.87 -6.19 -0.06
N LEU A 15 -7.93 -6.00 0.87
CA LEU A 15 -8.23 -5.80 2.29
C LEU A 15 -9.04 -4.52 2.54
N LEU A 16 -8.66 -3.43 1.88
CA LEU A 16 -9.36 -2.15 1.97
C LEU A 16 -10.80 -2.28 1.47
N ARG A 17 -11.04 -2.89 0.30
CA ARG A 17 -12.40 -3.06 -0.23
C ARG A 17 -13.28 -3.97 0.62
N ALA A 18 -12.68 -4.92 1.33
CA ALA A 18 -13.42 -5.82 2.20
C ALA A 18 -13.81 -5.19 3.54
N TYR A 19 -12.93 -4.36 4.12
CA TYR A 19 -13.02 -3.98 5.54
C TYR A 19 -12.82 -2.49 5.84
N TYR A 20 -12.73 -1.66 4.80
CA TYR A 20 -12.58 -0.21 4.93
C TYR A 20 -13.38 0.51 3.84
N ASP A 21 -14.58 0.96 4.20
CA ASP A 21 -15.57 1.57 3.30
C ASP A 21 -15.15 2.98 2.84
N THR A 22 -14.15 3.05 1.97
CA THR A 22 -13.60 4.29 1.39
C THR A 22 -13.04 4.03 -0.02
N ASP A 23 -12.66 5.11 -0.71
CA ASP A 23 -12.05 5.04 -2.05
C ASP A 23 -10.62 4.47 -2.09
N TRP A 24 -10.00 4.18 -0.94
CA TRP A 24 -8.62 3.71 -0.86
C TRP A 24 -8.38 2.42 -1.66
N GLY A 25 -9.31 1.46 -1.60
CA GLY A 25 -9.19 0.23 -2.36
C GLY A 25 -9.08 0.48 -3.87
N LYS A 26 -9.91 1.36 -4.41
CA LYS A 26 -9.88 1.76 -5.83
C LYS A 26 -8.63 2.57 -6.17
N ALA A 27 -8.17 3.43 -5.26
CA ALA A 27 -6.94 4.18 -5.45
C ALA A 27 -5.71 3.25 -5.54
N TYR A 28 -5.63 2.24 -4.69
CA TYR A 28 -4.54 1.26 -4.69
C TYR A 28 -4.58 0.34 -5.92
N GLU A 29 -5.76 -0.08 -6.38
CA GLU A 29 -5.90 -0.79 -7.68
C GLU A 29 -5.38 0.06 -8.85
N LYS A 30 -5.69 1.36 -8.89
CA LYS A 30 -5.18 2.26 -9.93
C LYS A 30 -3.67 2.41 -9.87
N LEU A 31 -3.09 2.55 -8.68
CA LEU A 31 -1.64 2.60 -8.50
C LEU A 31 -0.97 1.29 -8.96
N ALA A 32 -1.59 0.14 -8.69
CA ALA A 32 -1.09 -1.17 -9.15
C ALA A 32 -1.05 -1.30 -10.67
N ASN A 33 -1.95 -0.64 -11.39
CA ASN A 33 -1.90 -0.58 -12.85
C ASN A 33 -0.84 0.43 -13.35
N TYR A 34 -0.68 1.55 -12.64
CA TYR A 34 0.20 2.64 -13.06
C TYR A 34 1.68 2.38 -12.78
N ILE A 35 2.01 1.55 -11.78
CA ILE A 35 3.40 1.19 -11.42
C ILE A 35 4.18 0.55 -12.58
N VAL A 36 3.48 -0.15 -13.48
CA VAL A 36 4.08 -0.79 -14.67
C VAL A 36 4.46 0.25 -15.73
N VAL A 37 3.73 1.36 -15.79
CA VAL A 37 3.92 2.44 -16.78
C VAL A 37 4.94 3.46 -16.28
N SER A 38 4.85 3.83 -15.00
CA SER A 38 5.68 4.88 -14.41
C SER A 38 6.07 4.52 -12.97
N PRO A 39 7.07 3.64 -12.79
CA PRO A 39 7.39 3.08 -11.47
C PRO A 39 7.81 4.15 -10.46
N ASP A 40 8.69 5.07 -10.83
CA ASP A 40 9.20 6.11 -9.94
C ASP A 40 8.11 7.10 -9.51
N GLU A 41 7.31 7.59 -10.45
CA GLU A 41 6.22 8.52 -10.15
C GLU A 41 5.17 7.85 -9.26
N THR A 42 4.83 6.59 -9.56
CA THR A 42 3.90 5.82 -8.74
C THR A 42 4.47 5.60 -7.34
N ALA A 43 5.75 5.28 -7.21
CA ALA A 43 6.42 5.11 -5.91
C ALA A 43 6.39 6.40 -5.08
N ARG A 44 6.64 7.57 -5.70
CA ARG A 44 6.54 8.87 -5.00
C ARG A 44 5.11 9.14 -4.51
N ARG A 45 4.10 8.86 -5.33
CA ARG A 45 2.68 9.00 -4.95
C ARG A 45 2.29 8.07 -3.80
N ILE A 46 2.76 6.83 -3.86
CA ILE A 46 2.56 5.86 -2.77
C ILE A 46 3.20 6.39 -1.49
N LEU A 47 4.46 6.84 -1.52
CA LEU A 47 5.13 7.36 -0.32
C LEU A 47 4.44 8.62 0.24
N ALA A 48 3.91 9.48 -0.62
CA ALA A 48 3.13 10.65 -0.20
C ALA A 48 1.87 10.26 0.60
N SER A 49 1.25 9.11 0.30
CA SER A 49 0.07 8.62 1.03
C SER A 49 0.32 8.24 2.50
N TYR A 50 1.59 8.09 2.91
CA TYR A 50 1.97 7.77 4.29
C TYR A 50 2.04 9.02 5.19
N GLY A 51 1.96 10.23 4.65
CA GLY A 51 2.01 11.48 5.41
C GLY A 51 0.74 12.31 5.32
N GLY A 52 0.48 13.14 6.33
CA GLY A 52 -0.67 14.06 6.36
C GLY A 52 -1.91 13.51 7.10
N MET A 53 -2.99 14.29 7.09
CA MET A 53 -4.27 13.95 7.70
C MET A 53 -5.05 12.99 6.79
N GLY A 54 -5.48 11.84 7.32
CA GLY A 54 -6.11 10.80 6.51
C GLY A 54 -5.09 9.98 5.74
N SER A 55 -3.90 9.79 6.33
CA SER A 55 -2.84 8.95 5.78
C SER A 55 -3.29 7.50 5.71
N ILE A 56 -2.69 6.71 4.82
CA ILE A 56 -2.90 5.26 4.81
C ILE A 56 -2.52 4.63 6.16
N ASN A 57 -1.65 5.26 6.96
CA ASN A 57 -1.30 4.78 8.31
C ASN A 57 -2.45 4.90 9.31
N ASP A 58 -3.39 5.82 9.09
CA ASP A 58 -4.52 6.05 10.00
C ASP A 58 -5.65 5.02 9.78
N VAL A 59 -5.56 4.23 8.71
CA VAL A 59 -6.58 3.24 8.36
C VAL A 59 -6.56 2.08 9.37
N VAL A 60 -7.71 1.76 9.93
CA VAL A 60 -7.91 0.56 10.76
C VAL A 60 -9.04 -0.24 10.15
N LEU A 61 -8.76 -1.49 9.78
CA LEU A 61 -9.73 -2.40 9.21
C LEU A 61 -10.70 -2.85 10.31
N THR A 62 -11.99 -2.71 10.06
CA THR A 62 -13.03 -3.07 11.04
C THR A 62 -14.14 -3.87 10.38
N SER A 63 -14.80 -4.72 11.17
CA SER A 63 -16.03 -5.39 10.78
C SER A 63 -17.02 -5.29 11.93
N ALA A 64 -18.25 -4.88 11.63
CA ALA A 64 -19.30 -4.61 12.63
C ALA A 64 -18.82 -3.71 13.80
N GLY A 65 -17.99 -2.71 13.50
CA GLY A 65 -17.44 -1.77 14.48
C GLY A 65 -16.32 -2.32 15.37
N ARG A 66 -15.81 -3.54 15.10
CA ARG A 66 -14.70 -4.15 15.83
C ARG A 66 -13.44 -4.21 14.97
N PRO A 67 -12.26 -3.88 15.51
CA PRO A 67 -10.98 -4.06 14.81
C PRO A 67 -10.72 -5.53 14.47
N LEU A 68 -10.31 -5.78 13.23
CA LEU A 68 -9.92 -7.09 12.74
C LEU A 68 -8.43 -7.32 12.98
N ILE A 69 -8.06 -8.04 14.05
CA ILE A 69 -6.67 -8.11 14.52
C ILE A 69 -5.75 -8.73 13.46
N GLU A 70 -6.14 -9.86 12.87
CA GLU A 70 -5.31 -10.59 11.90
C GLU A 70 -5.13 -9.79 10.61
N GLU A 71 -6.21 -9.21 10.10
CA GLU A 71 -6.21 -8.38 8.89
C GLU A 71 -5.41 -7.10 9.09
N ASN A 72 -5.52 -6.43 10.25
CA ASN A 72 -4.72 -5.24 10.53
C ASN A 72 -3.23 -5.58 10.68
N ASN A 73 -2.89 -6.70 11.34
CA ASN A 73 -1.50 -7.17 11.39
C ASN A 73 -0.94 -7.44 10.00
N ARG A 74 -1.74 -8.10 9.14
CA ARG A 74 -1.37 -8.32 7.73
C ARG A 74 -1.22 -6.99 6.98
N PHE A 75 -2.14 -6.05 7.18
CA PHE A 75 -2.12 -4.76 6.53
C PHE A 75 -0.89 -3.93 6.94
N ASP A 76 -0.48 -3.99 8.20
CA ASP A 76 0.75 -3.35 8.71
C ASP A 76 2.03 -3.93 8.10
N LEU A 77 2.08 -5.25 7.92
CA LEU A 77 3.18 -5.91 7.21
C LEU A 77 3.24 -5.42 5.76
N LEU A 78 2.10 -5.41 5.06
CA LEU A 78 2.01 -4.94 3.67
C LEU A 78 2.40 -3.46 3.54
N ARG A 79 1.96 -2.59 4.46
CA ARG A 79 2.36 -1.18 4.50
C ARG A 79 3.88 -1.02 4.60
N SER A 80 4.49 -1.79 5.50
CA SER A 80 5.94 -1.74 5.74
C SER A 80 6.72 -2.25 4.52
N GLN A 81 6.26 -3.35 3.92
CA GLN A 81 6.81 -3.89 2.68
C GLN A 81 6.69 -2.89 1.53
N LEU A 82 5.50 -2.32 1.30
CA LEU A 82 5.25 -1.37 0.22
C LEU A 82 6.15 -0.14 0.33
N LYS A 83 6.27 0.44 1.53
CA LYS A 83 7.15 1.58 1.79
C LYS A 83 8.61 1.25 1.46
N ARG A 84 9.11 0.10 1.96
CA ARG A 84 10.47 -0.38 1.68
C ARG A 84 10.71 -0.56 0.17
N LEU A 85 9.79 -1.22 -0.53
CA LEU A 85 9.92 -1.46 -1.97
C LEU A 85 9.94 -0.15 -2.77
N CYS A 86 9.08 0.82 -2.42
CA CYS A 86 9.05 2.14 -3.08
C CYS A 86 10.31 2.97 -2.80
N LEU A 87 10.87 2.90 -1.59
CA LEU A 87 12.14 3.56 -1.30
C LEU A 87 13.29 2.92 -2.08
N ASN A 88 13.34 1.58 -2.14
CA ASN A 88 14.38 0.87 -2.88
C ASN A 88 14.30 1.14 -4.38
N SER A 89 13.10 1.26 -4.96
CA SER A 89 12.94 1.57 -6.38
C SER A 89 13.44 2.98 -6.72
N LEU A 90 13.25 3.95 -5.82
CA LEU A 90 13.65 5.34 -6.04
C LEU A 90 15.14 5.61 -5.80
N ASN A 91 15.78 4.83 -4.92
CA ASN A 91 17.20 5.01 -4.58
C ASN A 91 18.15 4.27 -5.56
N GLY A 92 17.61 3.54 -6.55
CA GLY A 92 18.38 2.65 -7.42
C GLY A 92 19.08 1.52 -6.66
N PRO A 93 19.71 0.55 -7.35
CA PRO A 93 20.66 -0.33 -6.68
C PRO A 93 21.79 0.56 -6.15
N SER A 94 21.90 0.69 -4.82
CA SER A 94 23.14 1.18 -4.22
C SER A 94 24.23 0.16 -4.56
N ILE A 95 24.97 0.44 -5.63
CA ILE A 95 26.24 -0.23 -5.90
C ILE A 95 27.22 0.37 -4.90
N SER A 96 27.42 -0.33 -3.78
CA SER A 96 28.59 -0.16 -2.91
C SER A 96 29.54 -1.31 -3.15
#